data_AF-A0A554GPL1-F1
#
_entry.id   AF-A0A554GPL1-F1
#
_cell.length_a   1.000
_cell.length_b   1.000
_cell.length_c   1.000
_cell.angle_alpha   90.00
_cell.angle_beta   90.00
_cell.angle_gamma   90.00
#
_symmetry.space_group_name_H-M   'P 1'
#
loop_
_entity.id
_entity.type
_entity.pdbx_description
1 polymer ?
#
loop_
_entity_poly.entity_id
_entity_poly.type
_entity_poly.pdbx_seq_one_letter_code
_entity_poly.pdbx_strand_id
1 'polypeptide(L)'
;MALPTPDVIETIFQSLHSLGHPPGTVKPSTHLQDELGIDSLETVELSAVVCQRLGLPSRVAADVRNVHTVEELAARITPLLAEGNGDTGASP
;
A
#
# COMPACT_ATOMS: atom_id res chain seq x y z
N MET A 1 -12.91 -12.15 -2.76
CA MET A 1 -11.69 -11.61 -2.12
C MET A 1 -10.64 -11.49 -3.20
N ALA A 2 -10.24 -10.27 -3.57
CA ALA A 2 -9.12 -10.09 -4.49
C ALA A 2 -7.85 -10.55 -3.78
N LEU A 3 -7.09 -11.46 -4.39
CA LEU A 3 -5.80 -11.90 -3.87
C LEU A 3 -4.84 -10.69 -3.95
N PRO A 4 -4.04 -10.41 -2.90
CA PRO A 4 -3.06 -9.33 -2.97
C PRO A 4 -2.09 -9.64 -4.10
N THR A 5 -1.98 -8.73 -5.07
CA THR A 5 -1.09 -8.92 -6.22
C THR A 5 0.37 -8.79 -5.79
N PRO A 6 1.28 -9.62 -6.34
CA PRO A 6 2.70 -9.58 -5.97
C PRO A 6 3.34 -8.21 -6.23
N ASP A 7 2.93 -7.51 -7.29
CA ASP A 7 3.37 -6.13 -7.59
C ASP A 7 3.05 -5.13 -6.47
N VAL A 8 1.88 -5.24 -5.84
CA VAL A 8 1.47 -4.34 -4.75
C VAL A 8 2.30 -4.61 -3.50
N ILE A 9 2.50 -5.89 -3.15
CA ILE A 9 3.34 -6.30 -2.01
C ILE A 9 4.78 -5.80 -2.20
N GLU A 10 5.35 -6.00 -3.39
CA GLU A 10 6.70 -5.52 -3.70
C GLU A 10 6.80 -4.00 -3.57
N THR A 11 5.81 -3.27 -4.07
CA THR A 11 5.77 -1.81 -3.95
C THR A 11 5.69 -1.35 -2.49
N ILE A 12 4.94 -2.06 -1.65
CA ILE A 12 4.89 -1.79 -0.20
C ILE A 12 6.26 -1.99 0.42
N PHE A 13 6.96 -3.09 0.11
CA PHE A 13 8.31 -3.34 0.63
C PHE A 13 9.31 -2.26 0.20
N GLN A 14 9.27 -1.84 -1.06
CA GLN A 14 10.13 -0.75 -1.53
C GLN A 14 9.79 0.60 -0.87
N SER A 15 8.51 0.83 -0.59
CA SER A 15 8.05 2.05 0.08
C SER A 15 8.48 2.08 1.55
N LEU A 16 8.37 0.95 2.25
CA LEU A 16 8.89 0.77 3.62
C LEU A 16 10.39 1.08 3.69
N HIS A 17 11.17 0.54 2.75
CA HIS A 17 12.60 0.81 2.65
C HIS A 17 12.89 2.31 2.42
N SER A 18 12.09 2.96 1.58
CA SER A 18 12.24 4.39 1.27
C SER A 18 11.88 5.29 2.45
N LEU A 19 10.99 4.83 3.33
CA LEU A 19 10.61 5.52 4.58
C LEU A 19 11.62 5.30 5.71
N GLY A 20 12.63 4.44 5.52
CA GLY A 20 13.66 4.17 6.51
C GLY A 20 13.33 3.02 7.46
N HIS A 21 12.26 2.25 7.21
CA HIS A 21 12.02 1.01 7.95
C HIS A 21 13.06 -0.06 7.55
N PRO A 22 13.54 -0.87 8.50
CA PRO A 22 14.61 -1.82 8.24
C PRO A 22 14.18 -2.80 7.14
N PRO A 23 15.05 -3.08 6.15
CA PRO A 23 14.78 -4.05 5.08
C PRO A 23 14.93 -5.49 5.61
N GLY A 24 14.39 -5.77 6.79
CA GLY A 24 14.37 -7.12 7.35
C GLY A 24 13.58 -8.09 6.47
N THR A 25 13.39 -9.32 6.96
CA THR A 25 12.51 -10.31 6.32
C THR A 25 11.04 -9.91 6.52
N VAL A 26 10.63 -8.77 5.96
CA VAL A 26 9.24 -8.34 5.95
C VAL A 26 8.48 -9.33 5.07
N LYS A 27 7.44 -9.93 5.64
CA LYS A 27 6.55 -10.89 4.98
C LYS A 27 5.19 -10.22 4.73
N PRO A 28 4.37 -10.77 3.84
CA PRO A 28 2.99 -10.31 3.68
C PRO A 28 2.22 -10.35 5.02
N SER A 29 2.46 -11.37 5.83
CA SER A 29 1.83 -11.53 7.15
C SER A 29 2.52 -10.76 8.27
N THR A 30 3.51 -9.90 7.97
CA THR A 30 4.16 -9.06 8.98
C THR A 30 3.20 -7.97 9.46
N HIS A 31 3.12 -7.78 10.77
CA HIS A 31 2.35 -6.72 11.40
C HIS A 31 3.04 -5.37 11.25
N LEU A 32 2.33 -4.37 10.71
CA LEU A 32 2.82 -3.00 10.57
C LEU A 32 3.08 -2.39 11.95
N GLN A 33 2.10 -2.44 12.86
CA GLN A 33 2.21 -1.82 14.18
C GLN A 33 3.07 -2.65 15.14
N ASP A 34 2.87 -3.96 15.20
CA ASP A 34 3.49 -4.82 16.22
C ASP A 34 4.95 -5.18 15.88
N GLU A 35 5.24 -5.45 14.60
CA GLU A 35 6.58 -5.89 14.17
C GLU A 35 7.41 -4.74 13.58
N LEU A 36 6.80 -3.87 12.76
CA LEU A 36 7.51 -2.74 12.13
C LEU A 36 7.44 -1.44 12.95
N GLY A 37 6.56 -1.36 13.95
CA GLY A 37 6.37 -0.15 14.75
C GLY A 37 5.70 1.00 13.99
N ILE A 38 5.02 0.71 12.88
CA ILE A 38 4.40 1.70 11.99
C ILE A 38 3.07 2.15 12.60
N ASP A 39 2.97 3.42 12.95
CA ASP A 39 1.75 4.02 13.47
C ASP A 39 0.68 4.23 12.38
N SER A 40 -0.52 4.64 12.80
CA SER A 40 -1.62 4.91 11.87
C SER A 40 -1.32 6.09 10.94
N LEU A 41 -0.52 7.06 11.39
CA LEU A 41 -0.05 8.18 10.57
C LEU A 41 0.96 7.69 9.51
N GLU A 42 1.95 6.90 9.91
CA GLU A 42 2.94 6.32 9.01
C GLU A 42 2.30 5.36 8.01
N THR A 43 1.26 4.63 8.41
CA THR A 43 0.47 3.78 7.51
C THR A 43 -0.18 4.60 6.40
N VAL A 44 -0.69 5.80 6.70
CA VAL A 44 -1.24 6.71 5.69
C VAL A 44 -0.14 7.22 4.77
N GLU A 45 1.04 7.57 5.30
CA GLU A 45 2.19 7.98 4.48
C GLU A 45 2.69 6.85 3.58
N LEU A 46 2.86 5.64 4.12
CA LEU A 46 3.20 4.44 3.37
C LEU A 46 2.19 4.17 2.26
N SER A 47 0.90 4.21 2.58
CA SER A 47 -0.17 4.03 1.60
C SER A 47 -0.10 5.10 0.51
N ALA A 48 0.22 6.35 0.86
CA ALA A 48 0.35 7.45 -0.10
C ALA A 48 1.52 7.25 -1.04
N VAL A 49 2.68 6.81 -0.53
CA VAL A 49 3.87 6.48 -1.34
C VAL A 49 3.57 5.28 -2.25
N VAL A 50 2.92 4.24 -1.73
CA VAL A 50 2.54 3.05 -2.51
C VAL A 50 1.57 3.43 -3.63
N CYS A 51 0.50 4.17 -3.31
CA CYS A 51 -0.45 4.66 -4.30
C CYS A 51 0.25 5.54 -5.37
N GLN A 52 1.14 6.45 -4.96
CA GLN A 52 1.89 7.28 -5.90
C GLN A 52 2.74 6.44 -6.87
N ARG A 53 3.42 5.40 -6.37
CA ARG A 53 4.21 4.47 -7.19
C ARG A 53 3.36 3.64 -8.14
N LEU A 54 2.13 3.32 -7.74
CA LEU A 54 1.16 2.57 -8.53
C LEU A 54 0.31 3.47 -9.45
N GLY A 55 0.54 4.79 -9.44
CA GLY A 55 -0.22 5.75 -10.24
C GLY A 55 -1.66 6.01 -9.74
N LEU A 56 -1.96 5.65 -8.49
CA LEU A 56 -3.26 5.86 -7.87
C LEU A 56 -3.39 7.25 -7.21
N PRO A 57 -4.60 7.83 -7.19
CA PRO A 57 -4.81 9.13 -6.55
C PRO A 57 -4.60 9.05 -5.03
N SER A 58 -3.89 10.03 -4.46
CA SER A 58 -3.52 10.06 -3.03
C SER A 58 -4.72 10.01 -2.07
N ARG A 59 -5.91 10.43 -2.52
CA ARG A 59 -7.16 10.32 -1.74
C ARG A 59 -7.51 8.87 -1.42
N VAL A 60 -7.11 7.93 -2.28
CA VAL A 60 -7.33 6.50 -2.11
C VAL A 60 -6.46 5.96 -0.97
N ALA A 61 -5.23 6.46 -0.85
CA ALA A 61 -4.36 6.12 0.28
C ALA A 61 -4.93 6.56 1.63
N ALA A 62 -5.63 7.70 1.68
CA ALA A 62 -6.29 8.17 2.89
C ALA A 62 -7.49 7.30 3.32
N ASP A 63 -8.07 6.51 2.39
CA ASP A 63 -9.12 5.56 2.70
C ASP A 63 -8.57 4.24 3.29
N VAL A 64 -7.27 4.01 3.14
CA VAL A 64 -6.55 2.89 3.76
C VAL A 64 -6.34 3.19 5.25
N ARG A 65 -7.37 2.87 6.03
CA ARG A 65 -7.36 2.93 7.49
C ARG A 65 -7.56 1.54 8.08
N ASN A 66 -7.07 1.35 9.31
CA ASN A 66 -7.26 0.11 10.07
C ASN A 66 -6.70 -1.15 9.37
N VAL A 67 -5.52 -1.02 8.77
CA VAL A 67 -4.74 -2.16 8.27
C VAL A 67 -3.69 -2.51 9.31
N HIS A 68 -3.60 -3.80 9.65
CA HIS A 68 -2.65 -4.24 10.67
C HIS A 68 -1.46 -4.97 10.04
N THR A 69 -1.63 -5.54 8.84
CA THR A 69 -0.58 -6.30 8.15
C THR A 69 -0.30 -5.79 6.73
N VAL A 70 0.87 -6.14 6.20
CA VAL A 70 1.25 -5.83 4.81
C VAL A 70 0.26 -6.46 3.81
N GLU A 71 -0.19 -7.69 4.06
CA GLU A 71 -1.16 -8.38 3.21
C GLU A 71 -2.52 -7.68 3.20
N GLU A 72 -2.98 -7.16 4.35
CA GLU A 72 -4.21 -6.37 4.41
C GLU A 72 -4.08 -5.08 3.63
N LEU A 73 -2.96 -4.37 3.79
CA LEU A 73 -2.66 -3.17 3.00
C LEU A 73 -2.69 -3.46 1.50
N ALA A 74 -2.03 -4.54 1.07
CA ALA A 74 -2.05 -4.96 -0.33
C ALA A 74 -3.45 -5.35 -0.80
N ALA A 75 -4.22 -6.07 0.01
CA ALA A 75 -5.59 -6.48 -0.29
C ALA A 75 -6.57 -5.29 -0.35
N ARG A 76 -6.29 -4.19 0.36
CA ARG A 76 -7.02 -2.92 0.23
C ARG A 76 -6.68 -2.21 -1.07
N ILE A 77 -5.41 -2.13 -1.44
CA ILE A 77 -4.94 -1.39 -2.62
C ILE A 77 -5.24 -2.14 -3.93
N THR A 78 -5.16 -3.46 -3.94
CA THR A 78 -5.39 -4.30 -5.13
C THR A 78 -6.69 -3.98 -5.89
N PRO A 79 -7.88 -3.95 -5.25
CA PRO A 79 -9.11 -3.60 -5.96
C PRO A 79 -9.09 -2.16 -6.49
N LEU A 80 -8.39 -1.25 -5.81
CA LEU A 80 -8.29 0.16 -6.22
C LEU A 80 -7.44 0.32 -7.49
N LEU A 81 -6.45 -0.56 -7.72
CA LEU A 81 -5.77 -0.66 -9.02
C LEU A 81 -6.69 -1.16 -10.12
N ALA A 82 -7.51 -2.18 -9.83
CA ALA A 82 -8.44 -2.71 -10.81
C ALA A 82 -9.49 -1.67 -11.23
N GLU A 83 -9.94 -0.84 -10.29
CA GLU A 83 -10.91 0.23 -10.52
C GLU A 83 -10.25 1.48 -11.15
N GLY A 84 -9.05 1.85 -10.68
CA GLY A 84 -8.30 3.04 -11.12
C GLY A 84 -7.73 2.94 -12.54
N ASN A 85 -7.53 1.73 -13.06
CA ASN A 85 -7.12 1.51 -14.45
C ASN A 85 -8.28 1.76 -15.46
N GLY A 86 -9.48 2.10 -14.97
CA GLY A 86 -10.63 2.51 -15.79
C GLY A 86 -10.65 4.00 -16.17
N ASP A 87 -9.88 4.86 -15.48
CA ASP A 87 -9.77 6.29 -15.81
C ASP A 87 -8.60 6.51 -16.78
N THR A 88 -8.74 5.99 -18.00
CA THR A 88 -7.94 6.49 -19.12
C THR A 88 -8.41 7.90 -19.39
N GLY A 89 -7.55 8.88 -19.12
CA GLY A 89 -7.73 10.27 -19.52
C GLY A 89 -8.19 10.36 -20.97
N ALA A 90 -9.48 10.62 -21.14
CA ALA A 90 -10.07 11.10 -22.38
C ALA A 90 -10.77 12.41 -22.06
N SER A 91 -10.05 13.51 -22.28
CA SER A 91 -10.64 14.84 -22.44
C SER A 91 -9.84 15.57 -23.51
N PRO A 92 -10.36 15.71 -24.75
CA PRO A 92 -10.05 16.85 -25.61
C PRO A 92 -10.88 18.07 -25.23
#